data_AF-A0A2H2ZCH9-F1
#
_entry.id   AF-A0A2H2ZCH9-F1
#
_cell.length_a   1.000
_cell.length_b   1.000
_cell.length_c   1.000
_cell.angle_alpha   90.00
_cell.angle_beta   90.00
_cell.angle_gamma   90.00
#
_symmetry.space_group_name_H-M   'P 1'
#
loop_
_entity.id
_entity.type
_entity.pdbx_description
1 polymer ?
#
loop_
_entity_poly.entity_id
_entity_poly.type
_entity_poly.pdbx_seq_one_letter_code
_entity_poly.pdbx_strand_id
1 'polypeptide(L)'
;MVFSIMQLMGVTLDPSNFDPHDRLGVTIALASKILDQGGSADWLGLPAKIPPCLQLSTFPQFAKTHVAGEARFLRAGKWCTGRSLDDWAFAYASWDRDTWKQRLYGTMDDKGYLIFTRKACKVVPVLSAARDDCSRWPLLQDTEGLVWLALDESEWLDIDKHTQQQVGNHVNRASKCYMVPLWDFMEPVMANKAEIKDLALANSITKFMLLTEHATGKYHVMSYFYSRKIDGFNDWKERIEHWNELEFAVGGPDPPTMSSEWCREA
;
A
#
# COMPACT_ATOMS: atom_id res chain seq x y z
N MET A 1 6.02 -19.01 14.39
CA MET A 1 5.26 -19.00 13.12
C MET A 1 6.05 -18.40 11.97
N VAL A 2 6.89 -17.38 12.13
CA VAL A 2 7.67 -16.84 10.99
C VAL A 2 8.69 -17.87 10.45
N PHE A 3 9.28 -18.69 11.33
CA PHE A 3 10.23 -19.75 10.92
C PHE A 3 9.66 -20.79 9.94
N SER A 4 8.34 -21.04 9.93
CA SER A 4 7.75 -22.08 9.07
C SER A 4 7.63 -21.65 7.60
N ILE A 5 7.80 -20.37 7.27
CA ILE A 5 7.73 -19.87 5.88
C ILE A 5 9.10 -19.55 5.28
N MET A 6 10.18 -19.59 6.06
CA MET A 6 11.50 -19.12 5.61
C MET A 6 12.01 -19.89 4.39
N GLN A 7 11.91 -21.23 4.43
CA GLN A 7 12.34 -22.09 3.33
C GLN A 7 11.49 -21.90 2.06
N LEU A 8 10.19 -21.56 2.22
CA LEU A 8 9.34 -21.20 1.08
C LEU A 8 9.81 -19.90 0.41
N MET A 9 10.35 -18.97 1.21
CA MET A 9 10.90 -17.71 0.73
C MET A 9 12.39 -17.81 0.35
N GLY A 10 12.99 -19.02 0.35
CA GLY A 10 14.40 -19.24 0.03
C GLY A 10 15.39 -18.72 1.08
N VAL A 11 14.91 -18.33 2.26
CA VAL A 11 15.69 -17.75 3.34
C VAL A 11 15.89 -18.75 4.48
N THR A 12 17.01 -18.65 5.19
CA THR A 12 17.23 -19.33 6.47
C THR A 12 17.72 -18.32 7.51
N LEU A 13 16.97 -18.18 8.61
CA LEU A 13 17.41 -17.47 9.81
C LEU A 13 17.67 -18.49 10.92
N ASP A 14 18.58 -18.17 11.83
CA ASP A 14 18.80 -18.95 13.05
C ASP A 14 17.80 -18.52 14.14
N PRO A 15 16.85 -19.39 14.53
CA PRO A 15 15.85 -19.05 15.55
C PRO A 15 16.43 -18.73 16.92
N SER A 16 17.63 -19.21 17.24
CA SER A 16 18.26 -18.99 18.54
C SER A 16 18.70 -17.54 18.77
N ASN A 17 18.78 -16.74 17.70
CA ASN A 17 19.11 -15.32 17.76
C ASN A 17 17.93 -14.42 18.17
N PHE A 18 16.73 -14.97 18.37
CA PHE A 18 15.51 -14.19 18.58
C PHE A 18 14.79 -14.59 19.87
N ASP A 19 14.17 -13.60 20.53
CA ASP A 19 13.26 -13.87 21.63
C ASP A 19 12.01 -14.63 21.12
N PRO A 20 11.48 -15.62 21.86
CA PRO A 20 10.31 -16.40 21.44
C PRO A 20 9.05 -15.57 21.11
N HIS A 21 8.96 -14.35 21.63
CA HIS A 21 7.86 -13.42 21.41
C HIS A 21 8.22 -12.27 20.47
N ASP A 22 9.46 -12.18 19.99
CA ASP A 22 9.91 -11.14 19.06
C ASP A 22 9.46 -11.42 17.63
N ARG A 23 8.17 -11.21 17.38
CA ARG A 23 7.61 -11.33 16.02
C ARG A 23 8.12 -10.23 15.10
N LEU A 24 8.38 -9.04 15.64
CA LEU A 24 8.75 -7.87 14.87
C LEU A 24 10.18 -8.00 14.32
N GLY A 25 11.14 -8.24 15.20
CA GLY A 25 12.55 -8.42 14.84
C GLY A 25 12.76 -9.61 13.91
N VAL A 26 12.06 -10.73 14.14
CA VAL A 26 12.11 -11.88 13.21
C VAL A 26 11.55 -11.53 11.84
N THR A 27 10.49 -10.71 11.76
CA THR A 27 9.91 -10.27 10.47
C THR A 27 10.85 -9.34 9.73
N ILE A 28 11.47 -8.39 10.43
CA ILE A 28 12.49 -7.48 9.86
C ILE A 28 13.67 -8.28 9.34
N ALA A 29 14.21 -9.20 10.13
CA ALA A 29 15.33 -10.04 9.72
C ALA A 29 14.99 -10.92 8.50
N LEU A 30 13.77 -11.44 8.42
CA LEU A 30 13.31 -12.21 7.27
C LEU A 30 13.25 -11.33 6.01
N ALA A 31 12.58 -10.18 6.12
CA ALA A 31 12.41 -9.24 5.01
C ALA A 31 13.75 -8.69 4.51
N SER A 32 14.62 -8.26 5.42
CA SER A 32 15.99 -7.84 5.13
C SER A 32 16.76 -8.95 4.40
N LYS A 33 16.69 -10.19 4.88
CA LYS A 33 17.41 -11.31 4.25
C LYS A 33 16.87 -11.67 2.86
N ILE A 34 15.56 -11.55 2.62
CA ILE A 34 14.97 -11.70 1.27
C ILE A 34 15.59 -10.69 0.31
N LEU A 35 15.65 -9.41 0.71
CA LEU A 35 16.19 -8.32 -0.11
C LEU A 35 17.70 -8.49 -0.36
N ASP A 36 18.47 -8.84 0.67
CA ASP A 36 19.91 -9.08 0.58
C ASP A 36 20.27 -10.21 -0.39
N GLN A 37 19.37 -11.16 -0.59
CA GLN A 37 19.53 -12.27 -1.56
C GLN A 37 19.04 -11.91 -2.96
N GLY A 38 18.71 -10.64 -3.23
CA GLY A 38 18.20 -10.16 -4.51
C GLY A 38 16.71 -10.39 -4.72
N GLY A 39 15.98 -10.78 -3.67
CA GLY A 39 14.53 -10.86 -3.69
C GLY A 39 13.85 -9.49 -3.70
N SER A 40 12.55 -9.48 -3.97
CA SER A 40 11.70 -8.28 -3.97
C SER A 40 10.83 -8.18 -2.72
N ALA A 41 10.31 -6.99 -2.45
CA ALA A 41 9.36 -6.68 -1.39
C ALA A 41 7.93 -7.15 -1.72
N ASP A 42 7.78 -8.43 -2.09
CA ASP A 42 6.51 -9.01 -2.56
C ASP A 42 5.39 -8.97 -1.52
N TRP A 43 5.74 -8.85 -0.24
CA TRP A 43 4.77 -8.70 0.85
C TRP A 43 3.93 -7.42 0.72
N LEU A 44 4.39 -6.41 -0.02
CA LEU A 44 3.58 -5.22 -0.35
C LEU A 44 2.36 -5.55 -1.23
N GLY A 45 2.39 -6.71 -1.89
CA GLY A 45 1.28 -7.26 -2.66
C GLY A 45 0.21 -7.95 -1.83
N LEU A 46 0.40 -8.06 -0.50
CA LEU A 46 -0.63 -8.63 0.38
C LEU A 46 -1.91 -7.78 0.39
N PRO A 47 -3.07 -8.37 0.77
CA PRO A 47 -4.35 -7.68 0.79
C PRO A 47 -4.32 -6.33 1.49
N ALA A 48 -4.79 -5.28 0.81
CA ALA A 48 -4.82 -3.92 1.34
C ALA A 48 -5.94 -3.70 2.37
N LYS A 49 -6.93 -4.60 2.44
CA LYS A 49 -8.05 -4.51 3.39
C LYS A 49 -7.65 -4.80 4.84
N ILE A 50 -6.43 -5.27 5.07
CA ILE A 50 -5.85 -5.37 6.42
C ILE A 50 -5.05 -4.09 6.64
N PRO A 51 -5.30 -3.32 7.70
CA PRO A 51 -4.59 -2.08 7.92
C PRO A 51 -3.08 -2.34 8.10
N PRO A 52 -2.22 -1.41 7.69
CA PRO A 52 -0.78 -1.47 7.96
C PRO A 52 -0.45 -1.70 9.44
N CYS A 53 0.62 -2.45 9.70
CA CYS A 53 1.16 -2.62 11.05
C CYS A 53 1.81 -1.31 11.49
N LEU A 54 1.40 -0.76 12.63
CA LEU A 54 1.96 0.50 13.14
C LEU A 54 3.48 0.45 13.37
N GLN A 55 4.01 -0.73 13.71
CA GLN A 55 5.44 -0.95 13.99
C GLN A 55 6.26 -1.35 12.75
N LEU A 56 5.58 -1.64 11.63
CA LEU A 56 6.22 -2.07 10.39
C LEU A 56 5.24 -1.85 9.24
N SER A 57 5.03 -0.58 8.86
CA SER A 57 3.90 -0.19 8.01
C SER A 57 3.88 -0.82 6.62
N THR A 58 5.00 -1.34 6.14
CA THR A 58 5.05 -2.09 4.87
C THR A 58 4.42 -3.48 4.98
N PHE A 59 4.08 -3.93 6.19
CA PHE A 59 3.39 -5.19 6.45
C PHE A 59 1.96 -4.93 6.93
N PRO A 60 1.01 -5.83 6.65
CA PRO A 60 -0.29 -5.78 7.28
C PRO A 60 -0.17 -6.03 8.80
N GLN A 61 -1.12 -5.50 9.56
CA GLN A 61 -1.22 -5.76 11.00
C GLN A 61 -1.17 -7.26 11.28
N PHE A 62 -0.25 -7.67 12.16
CA PHE A 62 -0.06 -9.08 12.48
C PHE A 62 -1.33 -9.73 13.02
N ALA A 63 -1.60 -10.94 12.52
CA ALA A 63 -2.72 -11.74 12.99
C ALA A 63 -2.57 -12.10 14.48
N LYS A 64 -3.70 -12.08 15.19
CA LYS A 64 -3.81 -12.73 16.49
C LYS A 64 -3.98 -14.22 16.25
N THR A 65 -3.12 -15.02 16.88
CA THR A 65 -3.10 -16.46 16.68
C THR A 65 -3.31 -17.17 17.99
N HIS A 66 -4.20 -18.16 17.99
CA HIS A 66 -4.44 -19.03 19.13
C HIS A 66 -3.77 -20.40 18.90
N VAL A 67 -3.36 -21.06 19.98
CA VAL A 67 -2.72 -22.39 19.93
C VAL A 67 -3.62 -23.45 19.28
N ALA A 68 -4.94 -23.22 19.29
CA ALA A 68 -5.94 -24.06 18.61
C ALA A 68 -5.94 -23.91 17.08
N GLY A 69 -5.03 -23.12 16.49
CA GLY A 69 -4.88 -22.96 15.04
C GLY A 69 -5.72 -21.85 14.41
N GLU A 70 -6.45 -21.07 15.20
CA GLU A 70 -7.23 -19.94 14.70
C GLU A 70 -6.33 -18.71 14.49
N ALA A 71 -6.40 -18.11 13.31
CA ALA A 71 -5.80 -16.81 12.98
C ALA A 71 -6.90 -15.77 12.74
N ARG A 72 -6.81 -14.65 13.46
CA ARG A 72 -7.73 -13.52 13.38
C ARG A 72 -7.00 -12.28 12.87
N PHE A 73 -7.63 -11.53 11.99
CA PHE A 73 -7.11 -10.32 11.34
C PHE A 73 -7.97 -9.12 11.69
N LEU A 74 -7.36 -7.95 11.77
CA LEU A 74 -8.07 -6.69 11.97
C LEU A 74 -8.64 -6.23 10.62
N ARG A 75 -9.94 -5.94 10.56
CA ARG A 75 -10.63 -5.38 9.39
C ARG A 75 -11.67 -4.38 9.89
N ALA A 76 -11.60 -3.12 9.43
CA ALA A 76 -12.52 -2.05 9.84
C ALA A 76 -12.75 -1.99 11.37
N GLY A 77 -11.65 -2.05 12.15
CA GLY A 77 -11.68 -2.03 13.62
C GLY A 77 -12.14 -3.32 14.32
N LYS A 78 -12.49 -4.40 13.59
CA LYS A 78 -12.97 -5.66 14.16
C LYS A 78 -12.03 -6.83 13.85
N TRP A 79 -11.85 -7.74 14.81
CA TRP A 79 -11.03 -8.95 14.65
C TRP A 79 -11.85 -10.11 14.05
N CYS A 80 -11.60 -10.44 12.79
CA CYS A 80 -12.33 -11.45 12.01
C CYS A 80 -11.46 -12.68 11.68
N THR A 81 -12.07 -13.83 11.42
CA THR A 81 -11.33 -15.05 11.00
C THR A 81 -10.86 -14.94 9.54
N GLY A 82 -9.72 -15.57 9.23
CA GLY A 82 -9.01 -15.40 7.94
C GLY A 82 -9.73 -15.76 6.64
N ARG A 83 -10.93 -16.37 6.66
CA ARG A 83 -11.68 -16.73 5.43
C ARG A 83 -12.40 -15.55 4.76
N SER A 84 -12.35 -14.35 5.32
CA SER A 84 -13.13 -13.17 4.86
C SER A 84 -12.23 -11.98 4.49
N LEU A 85 -11.15 -12.25 3.76
CA LEU A 85 -10.43 -11.21 3.04
C LEU A 85 -11.05 -11.16 1.64
N ASP A 86 -12.10 -10.35 1.46
CA ASP A 86 -12.72 -10.11 0.14
C ASP A 86 -11.80 -9.23 -0.73
N ASP A 87 -10.51 -9.53 -0.78
CA ASP A 87 -9.51 -8.84 -1.60
C ASP A 87 -9.05 -9.85 -2.64
N TRP A 88 -9.60 -9.72 -3.84
CA TRP A 88 -9.38 -10.66 -4.95
C TRP A 88 -8.28 -10.17 -5.89
N ALA A 89 -7.60 -9.07 -5.56
CA ALA A 89 -6.42 -8.63 -6.30
C ALA A 89 -5.24 -9.52 -5.93
N PHE A 90 -4.76 -10.33 -6.89
CA PHE A 90 -3.54 -11.12 -6.72
C PHE A 90 -2.44 -10.58 -7.62
N ALA A 91 -1.20 -10.62 -7.13
CA ALA A 91 -0.02 -10.19 -7.88
C ALA A 91 0.09 -11.01 -9.17
N TYR A 92 0.16 -10.34 -10.32
CA TYR A 92 0.40 -11.03 -11.57
C TYR A 92 1.90 -11.25 -11.76
N ALA A 93 2.29 -12.50 -12.00
CA ALA A 93 3.69 -12.91 -12.11
C ALA A 93 4.26 -12.73 -13.52
N SER A 94 3.76 -11.80 -14.33
CA SER A 94 4.40 -11.53 -15.61
C SER A 94 5.74 -10.84 -15.38
N TRP A 95 6.81 -11.53 -15.75
CA TRP A 95 8.20 -11.04 -15.79
C TRP A 95 8.41 -10.05 -16.93
N ASP A 96 7.43 -9.19 -17.19
CA ASP A 96 7.53 -8.22 -18.25
C ASP A 96 8.52 -7.14 -17.81
N ARG A 97 9.45 -6.78 -18.72
CA ARG A 97 10.55 -5.85 -18.44
C ARG A 97 10.11 -4.39 -18.52
N ASP A 98 8.81 -4.12 -18.47
CA ASP A 98 8.32 -2.74 -18.42
C ASP A 98 8.72 -2.12 -17.07
N THR A 99 9.57 -1.08 -17.12
CA THR A 99 10.28 -0.54 -15.95
C THR A 99 9.34 -0.07 -14.84
N TRP A 100 8.17 0.48 -15.19
CA TRP A 100 7.19 0.95 -14.21
C TRP A 100 6.39 -0.18 -13.55
N LYS A 101 6.33 -1.38 -14.17
CA LYS A 101 5.62 -2.56 -13.65
C LYS A 101 6.52 -3.50 -12.86
N GLN A 102 7.81 -3.20 -12.76
CA GLN A 102 8.75 -4.07 -12.07
C GLN A 102 8.38 -4.22 -10.60
N ARG A 103 8.66 -5.39 -10.04
CA ARG A 103 8.56 -5.60 -8.59
C ARG A 103 9.42 -4.57 -7.84
N LEU A 104 9.05 -4.32 -6.59
CA LEU A 104 9.76 -3.35 -5.77
C LEU A 104 10.96 -4.03 -5.13
N TYR A 105 12.16 -3.57 -5.48
CA TYR A 105 13.42 -3.98 -4.88
C TYR A 105 13.94 -2.87 -3.99
N GLY A 106 14.88 -3.21 -3.10
CA GLY A 106 15.43 -2.24 -2.17
C GLY A 106 16.29 -2.91 -1.11
N THR A 107 16.51 -2.20 -0.02
CA THR A 107 17.16 -2.73 1.18
C THR A 107 16.27 -2.48 2.39
N MET A 108 16.52 -3.13 3.51
CA MET A 108 15.81 -2.87 4.76
C MET A 108 16.81 -2.60 5.86
N ASP A 109 16.62 -1.51 6.61
CA ASP A 109 17.44 -1.21 7.77
C ASP A 109 17.08 -2.07 8.98
N ASP A 110 17.89 -1.99 10.04
CA ASP A 110 17.71 -2.71 11.29
C ASP A 110 16.45 -2.30 12.07
N LYS A 111 15.83 -1.17 11.71
CA LYS A 111 14.59 -0.65 12.28
C LYS A 111 13.36 -1.00 11.45
N GLY A 112 13.52 -1.75 10.36
CA GLY A 112 12.42 -2.18 9.50
C GLY A 112 11.97 -1.14 8.47
N TYR A 113 12.78 -0.11 8.20
CA TYR A 113 12.54 0.78 7.06
C TYR A 113 12.99 0.09 5.77
N LEU A 114 12.03 -0.12 4.88
CA LEU A 114 12.29 -0.50 3.49
C LEU A 114 12.73 0.73 2.71
N ILE A 115 13.94 0.70 2.18
CA ILE A 115 14.55 1.77 1.40
C ILE A 115 14.50 1.38 -0.08
N PHE A 116 13.85 2.20 -0.89
CA PHE A 116 13.70 1.96 -2.32
C PHE A 116 13.53 3.25 -3.11
N THR A 117 13.76 3.16 -4.42
CA THR A 117 13.54 4.26 -5.37
C THR A 117 12.36 3.91 -6.27
N ARG A 118 11.42 4.85 -6.44
CA ARG A 118 10.23 4.66 -7.28
C ARG A 118 9.66 5.99 -7.76
N LYS A 119 9.00 5.97 -8.92
CA LYS A 119 8.16 7.08 -9.37
C LYS A 119 7.00 7.31 -8.40
N ALA A 120 6.66 8.57 -8.14
CA ALA A 120 5.60 8.91 -7.19
C ALA A 120 4.92 10.24 -7.54
N CYS A 121 3.63 10.33 -7.18
CA CYS A 121 2.85 11.55 -7.29
C CYS A 121 2.57 12.10 -5.89
N LYS A 122 2.73 13.42 -5.69
CA LYS A 122 2.31 14.06 -4.44
C LYS A 122 0.78 14.06 -4.37
N VAL A 123 0.22 13.75 -3.22
CA VAL A 123 -1.23 13.75 -3.00
C VAL A 123 -1.61 14.59 -1.78
N VAL A 124 -2.85 15.06 -1.74
CA VAL A 124 -3.39 15.82 -0.62
C VAL A 124 -4.83 15.39 -0.33
N PRO A 125 -5.24 15.30 0.95
CA PRO A 125 -6.60 14.88 1.29
C PRO A 125 -7.61 15.97 0.89
N VAL A 126 -8.78 15.55 0.42
CA VAL A 126 -9.89 16.44 0.07
C VAL A 126 -11.08 16.18 0.98
N LEU A 127 -11.52 17.22 1.68
CA LEU A 127 -12.73 17.20 2.51
C LEU A 127 -13.97 17.43 1.63
N SER A 128 -14.30 16.51 0.73
CA SER A 128 -15.49 16.64 -0.11
C SER A 128 -16.70 15.92 0.51
N ALA A 129 -17.80 16.66 0.68
CA ALA A 129 -19.12 16.15 1.05
C ALA A 129 -19.87 15.48 -0.12
N ALA A 130 -19.34 15.55 -1.36
CA ALA A 130 -19.93 14.95 -2.54
C ALA A 130 -19.20 13.63 -2.87
N ARG A 131 -19.71 12.52 -2.33
CA ARG A 131 -19.18 11.15 -2.55
C ARG A 131 -19.42 10.61 -3.96
N ASP A 132 -20.19 11.31 -4.80
CA ASP A 132 -20.77 10.71 -6.00
C ASP A 132 -19.87 10.78 -7.26
N ASP A 133 -18.74 11.50 -7.25
CA ASP A 133 -17.82 11.58 -8.42
C ASP A 133 -16.32 11.45 -8.06
N CYS A 134 -15.99 10.83 -6.92
CA CYS A 134 -14.60 10.69 -6.44
C CYS A 134 -13.80 9.54 -7.10
N SER A 135 -14.37 8.89 -8.12
CA SER A 135 -13.71 7.83 -8.90
C SER A 135 -13.16 8.34 -10.24
N ARG A 136 -13.04 9.66 -10.41
CA ARG A 136 -12.46 10.29 -11.58
C ARG A 136 -11.15 10.96 -11.22
N TRP A 137 -10.13 10.65 -12.00
CA TRP A 137 -8.87 11.38 -11.96
C TRP A 137 -9.13 12.90 -12.10
N PRO A 138 -8.46 13.76 -11.30
CA PRO A 138 -7.35 13.46 -10.38
C PRO A 138 -7.75 13.08 -8.94
N LEU A 139 -9.03 12.84 -8.67
CA LEU A 139 -9.53 12.37 -7.38
C LEU A 139 -9.48 10.85 -7.29
N LEU A 140 -9.00 10.36 -6.15
CA LEU A 140 -8.81 8.93 -5.88
C LEU A 140 -9.32 8.61 -4.48
N GLN A 141 -10.08 7.53 -4.35
CA GLN A 141 -10.53 7.03 -3.06
C GLN A 141 -9.60 5.91 -2.57
N ASP A 142 -9.09 6.04 -1.35
CA ASP A 142 -8.27 5.01 -0.72
C ASP A 142 -9.10 3.85 -0.15
N THR A 143 -8.44 2.81 0.34
CA THR A 143 -9.11 1.63 0.92
C THR A 143 -9.91 1.89 2.21
N GLU A 144 -9.71 3.05 2.84
CA GLU A 144 -10.45 3.51 4.03
C GLU A 144 -11.61 4.45 3.67
N GLY A 145 -11.75 4.80 2.37
CA GLY A 145 -12.82 5.63 1.85
C GLY A 145 -12.51 7.13 1.83
N LEU A 146 -11.29 7.55 2.20
CA LEU A 146 -10.86 8.94 2.11
C LEU A 146 -10.54 9.31 0.67
N VAL A 147 -10.88 10.55 0.29
CA VAL A 147 -10.62 11.07 -1.05
C VAL A 147 -9.34 11.89 -1.06
N TRP A 148 -8.49 11.61 -2.03
CA TRP A 148 -7.20 12.23 -2.23
C TRP A 148 -7.13 12.85 -3.60
N LEU A 149 -6.52 14.03 -3.69
CA LEU A 149 -6.23 14.70 -4.94
C LEU A 149 -4.78 14.47 -5.32
N ALA A 150 -4.56 13.97 -6.52
CA ALA A 150 -3.24 13.89 -7.13
C ALA A 150 -2.78 15.27 -7.62
N LEU A 151 -1.59 15.67 -7.19
CA LEU A 151 -0.92 16.90 -7.60
C LEU A 151 0.06 16.59 -8.74
N ASP A 152 -0.50 16.08 -9.84
CA ASP A 152 0.21 16.00 -11.10
C ASP A 152 0.08 17.39 -11.76
N GLU A 153 1.21 18.04 -12.08
CA GLU A 153 1.26 19.42 -12.59
C GLU A 153 0.45 19.62 -13.90
N SER A 154 0.03 18.52 -14.53
CA SER A 154 -0.71 18.48 -15.79
C SER A 154 -2.19 18.87 -15.71
N GLU A 155 -2.88 18.73 -14.57
CA GLU A 155 -4.37 18.81 -14.54
C GLU A 155 -4.97 19.63 -13.38
N TRP A 156 -4.16 20.43 -12.68
CA TRP A 156 -4.62 21.33 -11.61
C TRP A 156 -5.75 22.30 -12.02
N LEU A 157 -5.85 22.59 -13.33
CA LEU A 157 -6.76 23.58 -13.92
C LEU A 157 -8.21 23.09 -14.09
N ASP A 158 -8.45 21.77 -14.11
CA ASP A 158 -9.77 21.18 -14.39
C ASP A 158 -10.61 20.92 -13.13
N ILE A 159 -10.04 21.22 -11.95
CA ILE A 159 -10.69 21.06 -10.65
C ILE A 159 -11.52 22.31 -10.34
N ASP A 160 -12.70 22.14 -9.73
CA ASP A 160 -13.55 23.26 -9.37
C ASP A 160 -12.87 24.23 -8.38
N LYS A 161 -13.24 25.51 -8.46
CA LYS A 161 -12.61 26.59 -7.66
C LYS A 161 -12.72 26.36 -6.14
N HIS A 162 -13.77 25.69 -5.67
CA HIS A 162 -13.95 25.42 -4.25
C HIS A 162 -12.95 24.37 -3.78
N THR A 163 -12.76 23.29 -4.54
CA THR A 163 -11.72 22.29 -4.28
C THR A 163 -10.31 22.89 -4.38
N GLN A 164 -10.04 23.74 -5.39
CA GLN A 164 -8.75 24.46 -5.49
C GLN A 164 -8.47 25.32 -4.24
N GLN A 165 -9.47 26.03 -3.72
CA GLN A 165 -9.32 26.88 -2.53
C GLN A 165 -9.08 26.07 -1.25
N GLN A 166 -9.79 24.94 -1.07
CA GLN A 166 -9.55 24.03 0.05
C GLN A 166 -8.13 23.46 0.00
N VAL A 167 -7.70 23.01 -1.18
CA VAL A 167 -6.40 22.37 -1.35
C VAL A 167 -5.26 23.38 -1.23
N GLY A 168 -5.41 24.63 -1.71
CA GLY A 168 -4.38 25.67 -1.54
C GLY A 168 -4.00 25.92 -0.07
N ASN A 169 -4.95 25.77 0.86
CA ASN A 169 -4.69 25.86 2.30
C ASN A 169 -3.96 24.62 2.85
N HIS A 170 -4.21 23.44 2.28
CA HIS A 170 -3.58 22.19 2.69
C HIS A 170 -2.22 21.94 2.04
N VAL A 171 -1.97 22.35 0.79
CA VAL A 171 -0.70 22.10 0.08
C VAL A 171 0.51 22.69 0.80
N ASN A 172 0.32 23.84 1.47
CA ASN A 172 1.36 24.55 2.22
C ASN A 172 1.54 24.05 3.66
N ARG A 173 0.61 23.25 4.20
CA ARG A 173 0.61 22.78 5.60
C ARG A 173 0.64 21.26 5.74
N ALA A 174 0.26 20.51 4.71
CA ALA A 174 0.13 19.07 4.77
C ALA A 174 1.51 18.41 4.86
N SER A 175 1.60 17.38 5.69
CA SER A 175 2.67 16.39 5.64
C SER A 175 2.87 15.92 4.19
N LYS A 176 4.11 15.63 3.80
CA LYS A 176 4.37 15.16 2.44
C LYS A 176 3.73 13.78 2.27
N CYS A 177 2.63 13.75 1.54
CA CYS A 177 1.93 12.52 1.17
C CYS A 177 2.23 12.18 -0.29
N TYR A 178 2.49 10.91 -0.55
CA TYR A 178 2.81 10.40 -1.87
C TYR A 178 2.00 9.16 -2.20
N MET A 179 1.53 9.09 -3.43
CA MET A 179 1.03 7.87 -4.04
C MET A 179 2.16 7.22 -4.83
N VAL A 180 2.46 5.98 -4.51
CA VAL A 180 3.55 5.20 -5.12
C VAL A 180 2.97 3.97 -5.81
N PRO A 181 3.19 3.77 -7.12
CA PRO A 181 2.72 2.58 -7.82
C PRO A 181 3.54 1.37 -7.40
N LEU A 182 2.84 0.27 -7.14
CA LEU A 182 3.45 -1.04 -7.00
C LEU A 182 3.64 -1.67 -8.40
N TRP A 183 3.45 -2.98 -8.52
CA TRP A 183 3.44 -3.70 -9.79
C TRP A 183 1.99 -4.05 -10.21
N ASP A 184 1.84 -4.81 -11.29
CA ASP A 184 0.53 -5.21 -11.80
C ASP A 184 -0.15 -6.28 -10.93
N PHE A 185 -1.44 -6.08 -10.71
CA PHE A 185 -2.33 -7.04 -10.06
C PHE A 185 -3.44 -7.43 -11.02
N MET A 186 -4.06 -8.57 -10.76
CA MET A 186 -5.25 -9.02 -11.48
C MET A 186 -6.40 -9.28 -10.51
N GLU A 187 -7.59 -8.86 -10.93
CA GLU A 187 -8.87 -9.25 -10.30
C GLU A 187 -9.56 -10.28 -11.19
N PRO A 188 -9.98 -11.43 -10.65
CA PRO A 188 -10.83 -12.35 -11.39
C PRO A 188 -12.18 -11.67 -11.68
N VAL A 189 -12.73 -11.93 -12.87
CA VAL A 189 -14.06 -11.43 -13.21
C VAL A 189 -15.12 -12.29 -12.53
N MET A 190 -16.01 -11.63 -11.80
CA MET A 190 -17.15 -12.28 -11.16
C MET A 190 -18.37 -12.20 -12.07
N ALA A 191 -18.89 -13.34 -12.53
CA ALA A 191 -20.17 -13.42 -13.23
C ALA A 191 -21.18 -14.18 -12.36
N ASN A 192 -22.31 -13.55 -12.02
CA ASN A 192 -23.37 -14.15 -11.21
C ASN A 192 -22.89 -14.77 -9.88
N LYS A 193 -21.93 -14.12 -9.20
CA LYS A 193 -21.26 -14.62 -7.98
C LYS A 193 -20.43 -15.91 -8.15
N ALA A 194 -20.27 -16.39 -9.38
CA ALA A 194 -19.30 -17.39 -9.74
C ALA A 194 -18.04 -16.71 -10.26
N GLU A 195 -16.89 -17.12 -9.74
CA GLU A 195 -15.59 -16.70 -10.23
C GLU A 195 -15.35 -17.29 -11.62
N ILE A 196 -15.15 -16.43 -12.62
CA ILE A 196 -14.64 -16.88 -13.91
C ILE A 196 -13.14 -17.07 -13.73
N LYS A 197 -12.70 -18.33 -13.67
CA LYS A 197 -11.30 -18.72 -13.46
C LYS A 197 -10.39 -18.45 -14.66
N ASP A 198 -10.92 -17.90 -15.74
CA ASP A 198 -10.13 -17.58 -16.91
C ASP A 198 -9.34 -16.29 -16.67
N LEU A 199 -8.04 -16.46 -16.42
CA LEU A 199 -7.07 -15.37 -16.25
C LEU A 199 -7.05 -14.43 -17.46
N ALA A 200 -7.40 -14.90 -18.67
CA ALA A 200 -7.48 -14.05 -19.85
C ALA A 200 -8.63 -13.03 -19.78
N LEU A 201 -9.61 -13.26 -18.92
CA LEU A 201 -10.72 -12.36 -18.67
C LEU A 201 -10.48 -11.47 -17.44
N ALA A 202 -9.43 -11.71 -16.65
CA ALA A 202 -9.15 -10.95 -15.43
C ALA A 202 -8.92 -9.46 -15.72
N ASN A 203 -9.41 -8.60 -14.83
CA ASN A 203 -9.16 -7.17 -14.92
C ASN A 203 -7.74 -6.87 -14.44
N SER A 204 -6.98 -6.14 -15.24
CA SER A 204 -5.71 -5.55 -14.77
C SER A 204 -6.02 -4.42 -13.79
N ILE A 205 -5.34 -4.45 -12.65
CA ILE A 205 -5.40 -3.44 -11.61
C ILE A 205 -4.01 -2.91 -11.32
N THR A 206 -3.89 -1.60 -11.19
CA THR A 206 -2.73 -0.96 -10.57
C THR A 206 -3.04 -0.69 -9.11
N LYS A 207 -2.23 -1.26 -8.21
CA LYS A 207 -2.26 -0.98 -6.78
C LYS A 207 -1.25 0.11 -6.47
N PHE A 208 -1.66 1.12 -5.71
CA PHE A 208 -0.78 2.15 -5.21
C PHE A 208 -0.73 2.13 -3.70
N MET A 209 0.42 2.48 -3.16
CA MET A 209 0.66 2.65 -1.74
C MET A 209 0.60 4.14 -1.40
N LEU A 210 -0.19 4.50 -0.39
CA LEU A 210 -0.25 5.86 0.15
C LEU A 210 0.77 5.98 1.27
N LEU A 211 1.75 6.86 1.07
CA LEU A 211 2.81 7.16 2.03
C LEU A 211 2.61 8.53 2.65
N THR A 212 2.94 8.66 3.94
CA THR A 212 2.97 9.95 4.64
C THR A 212 4.26 10.11 5.42
N GLU A 213 4.93 11.25 5.24
CA GLU A 213 6.14 11.61 5.98
C GLU A 213 5.80 11.86 7.45
N HIS A 214 6.44 11.11 8.35
CA HIS A 214 6.31 11.29 9.81
C HIS A 214 7.59 11.83 10.46
N ALA A 215 8.72 11.72 9.76
CA ALA A 215 9.98 12.39 10.10
C ALA A 215 10.73 12.69 8.80
N THR A 216 11.69 13.62 8.81
CA THR A 216 12.41 14.03 7.60
C THR A 216 12.97 12.82 6.85
N GLY A 217 12.49 12.60 5.62
CA GLY A 217 12.89 11.48 4.76
C GLY A 217 12.37 10.10 5.17
N LYS A 218 11.51 10.02 6.20
CA LYS A 218 10.92 8.77 6.70
C LYS A 218 9.41 8.79 6.59
N TYR A 219 8.89 7.72 6.02
CA TYR A 219 7.49 7.58 5.67
C TYR A 219 6.90 6.32 6.30
N HIS A 220 5.60 6.33 6.51
CA HIS A 220 4.84 5.12 6.79
C HIS A 220 3.71 4.96 5.77
N VAL A 221 3.28 3.72 5.59
CA VAL A 221 2.11 3.41 4.77
C VAL A 221 0.86 3.74 5.57
N MET A 222 -0.01 4.58 4.99
CA MET A 222 -1.30 4.92 5.58
C MET A 222 -2.43 4.02 5.04
N SER A 223 -2.46 3.83 3.72
CA SER A 223 -3.56 3.17 3.01
C SER A 223 -3.09 2.72 1.63
N TYR A 224 -4.01 2.23 0.81
CA TYR A 224 -3.74 1.86 -0.59
C TYR A 224 -4.83 2.42 -1.51
N PHE A 225 -4.49 2.53 -2.80
CA PHE A 225 -5.45 2.80 -3.88
C PHE A 225 -5.48 1.62 -4.85
N TYR A 226 -6.63 1.40 -5.46
CA TYR A 226 -6.77 0.48 -6.60
C TYR A 226 -7.37 1.23 -7.76
N SER A 227 -6.71 1.19 -8.92
CA SER A 227 -7.33 1.65 -10.17
C SER A 227 -7.66 0.48 -11.06
N ARG A 228 -8.92 0.42 -11.51
CA ARG A 228 -9.41 -0.65 -12.39
C ARG A 228 -9.52 -0.15 -13.83
N LYS A 229 -9.24 -1.06 -14.77
CA LYS A 229 -9.37 -0.81 -16.22
C LYS A 229 -10.79 -0.39 -16.66
N ILE A 230 -11.81 -0.75 -15.87
CA ILE A 230 -13.24 -0.52 -16.15
C ILE A 230 -13.62 0.97 -16.05
N ASP A 231 -12.82 1.79 -15.37
CA ASP A 231 -13.13 3.20 -15.11
C ASP A 231 -12.90 4.12 -16.33
N GLY A 232 -12.56 3.57 -17.51
CA GLY A 232 -12.36 4.33 -18.76
C GLY A 232 -11.04 5.12 -18.82
N PHE A 233 -10.31 5.20 -17.72
CA PHE A 233 -8.98 5.83 -17.63
C PHE A 233 -7.89 4.77 -17.88
N ASN A 234 -7.34 4.71 -19.09
CA ASN A 234 -6.51 3.59 -19.53
C ASN A 234 -5.17 3.96 -20.16
N ASP A 235 -4.37 4.75 -19.45
CA ASP A 235 -2.96 4.35 -19.31
C ASP A 235 -2.30 4.97 -18.08
N TRP A 236 -2.29 4.26 -16.95
CA TRP A 236 -1.45 4.67 -15.82
C TRP A 236 0.02 4.67 -16.19
N LYS A 237 0.42 3.90 -17.21
CA LYS A 237 1.78 3.93 -17.74
C LYS A 237 2.19 5.34 -18.12
N GLU A 238 1.43 5.98 -19.01
CA GLU A 238 1.77 7.31 -19.53
C GLU A 238 1.86 8.33 -18.39
N ARG A 239 0.92 8.27 -17.44
CA ARG A 239 0.94 9.17 -16.27
C ARG A 239 2.15 8.92 -15.37
N ILE A 240 2.36 7.68 -14.95
CA ILE A 240 3.49 7.28 -14.08
C ILE A 240 4.81 7.60 -14.78
N GLU A 241 4.90 7.46 -16.10
CA GLU A 241 6.11 7.77 -16.85
C GLU A 241 6.56 9.24 -16.70
N HIS A 242 5.64 10.17 -16.48
CA HIS A 242 5.94 11.57 -16.25
C HIS A 242 6.18 11.94 -14.78
N TRP A 243 5.95 11.02 -13.84
CA TRP A 243 6.18 11.28 -12.43
C TRP A 243 7.68 11.31 -12.08
N ASN A 244 7.99 12.10 -11.05
CA ASN A 244 9.33 12.16 -10.50
C ASN A 244 9.68 10.86 -9.79
N GLU A 245 10.90 10.39 -10.02
CA GLU A 245 11.49 9.30 -9.27
C GLU A 245 12.07 9.81 -7.95
N LEU A 246 11.66 9.21 -6.85
CA LEU A 246 12.02 9.60 -5.49
C LEU A 246 12.53 8.39 -4.71
N GLU A 247 13.47 8.64 -3.79
CA GLU A 247 13.90 7.65 -2.80
C GLU A 247 13.01 7.75 -1.55
N PHE A 248 12.60 6.61 -1.03
CA PHE A 248 11.76 6.50 0.15
C PHE A 248 12.39 5.55 1.17
N ALA A 249 12.39 5.94 2.44
CA ALA A 249 12.55 5.04 3.57
C ALA A 249 11.19 4.82 4.24
N VAL A 250 10.57 3.66 4.01
CA VAL A 250 9.20 3.35 4.43
C VAL A 250 9.16 2.29 5.53
N GLY A 251 8.61 2.65 6.68
CA GLY A 251 8.51 1.79 7.85
C GLY A 251 7.97 2.60 9.03
N GLY A 252 8.05 2.07 10.24
CA GLY A 252 7.62 2.85 11.39
C GLY A 252 7.87 2.15 12.70
N PRO A 253 8.92 2.47 13.46
CA PRO A 253 9.04 2.03 14.84
C PRO A 253 8.19 2.90 15.80
N ASP A 254 7.66 4.03 15.32
CA ASP A 254 6.94 4.99 16.14
C ASP A 254 5.46 5.00 15.76
N PRO A 255 4.52 4.82 16.73
CA PRO A 255 3.11 5.02 16.44
C PRO A 255 2.97 6.40 15.82
N PRO A 256 2.20 6.56 14.73
CA PRO A 256 1.93 7.89 14.22
C PRO A 256 1.41 8.69 15.41
N THR A 257 2.11 9.75 15.79
CA THR A 257 1.50 10.84 16.53
C THR A 257 0.41 11.34 15.58
N MET A 258 -0.76 10.70 15.63
CA MET A 258 -1.95 11.22 15.01
C MET A 258 -2.09 12.58 15.65
N SER A 259 -1.74 13.63 14.89
CA SER A 259 -2.06 14.97 15.30
C SER A 259 -3.57 14.93 15.57
N SER A 260 -3.92 15.19 16.82
CA SER A 260 -5.25 15.08 17.40
C SER A 260 -6.28 16.01 16.75
N GLU A 261 -5.95 16.61 15.61
CA GLU A 261 -6.77 17.54 14.84
C GLU A 261 -7.70 16.80 13.86
N TRP A 262 -7.37 15.58 13.42
CA TRP A 262 -8.19 14.86 12.43
C TRP A 262 -9.21 13.88 13.04
N CYS A 263 -9.14 13.62 14.34
CA CYS A 263 -10.09 12.72 15.05
C CYS A 263 -11.17 13.45 15.84
N ARG A 264 -11.35 14.78 15.68
CA ARG A 264 -12.31 15.54 16.49
C ARG A 264 -13.59 16.02 15.80
N GLU A 265 -13.83 15.66 14.55
CA GLU A 265 -15.10 16.00 13.88
C GLU A 265 -15.68 14.81 13.11
N ALA A 266 -16.05 13.76 13.86
CA ALA A 266 -16.98 12.72 13.44
C ALA A 266 -18.17 12.67 14.40
#